data_AF-A0A967CB85-F1
#
_entry.id   AF-A0A967CB85-F1
#
_cell.length_a   1.000
_cell.length_b   1.000
_cell.length_c   1.000
_cell.angle_alpha   90.00
_cell.angle_beta   90.00
_cell.angle_gamma   90.00
#
_symmetry.space_group_name_H-M   'P 1'
#
loop_
_entity.id
_entity.type
_entity.pdbx_description
1 polymer ?
#
loop_
_entity_poly.entity_id
_entity_poly.type
_entity_poly.pdbx_seq_one_letter_code
_entity_poly.pdbx_strand_id
1 'polypeptide(L)'
;MPHTMKHDALLVELFTEELPPKSLKRLGDSFAQSIFQCLSQDHLVNQSATSQSFASPRRLAVLISAVLEQAPDYPVREKLLPTSIAFDENGQASAPLQKKLASLGYANTTIEQLEKSGEGKNEALYLNVTAKGADLQSSLQKAIEEAIKQLPIAKMMHYQ
;
A
#
# COMPACT_ATOMS: atom_id res chain seq x y z
N MET A 1 8.85 -4.09 -25.22
CA MET A 1 7.83 -3.03 -25.37
C MET A 1 7.74 -2.30 -24.04
N PRO A 2 8.03 -0.99 -23.95
CA PRO A 2 7.80 -0.26 -22.71
C PRO A 2 6.30 -0.28 -22.42
N HIS A 3 5.90 -0.80 -21.27
CA HIS A 3 4.53 -0.66 -20.79
C HIS A 3 4.34 0.83 -20.49
N THR A 4 3.66 1.56 -21.36
CA THR A 4 3.17 2.91 -21.02
C THR A 4 2.25 2.75 -19.82
N MET A 5 2.69 3.19 -18.64
CA MET A 5 1.84 3.20 -17.46
C MET A 5 0.64 4.10 -17.75
N LYS A 6 -0.54 3.50 -17.81
CA LYS A 6 -1.79 4.18 -18.10
C LYS A 6 -2.25 4.88 -16.82
N HIS A 7 -2.45 6.18 -16.92
CA HIS A 7 -2.99 7.00 -15.84
C HIS A 7 -4.40 7.42 -16.24
N ASP A 8 -5.38 6.58 -15.94
CA ASP A 8 -6.78 6.87 -16.22
C ASP A 8 -7.42 7.62 -15.06
N ALA A 9 -8.49 8.35 -15.36
CA ALA A 9 -9.33 8.91 -14.34
C ALA A 9 -10.17 7.81 -13.68
N LEU A 10 -10.20 7.78 -12.36
CA LEU A 10 -10.99 6.84 -11.57
C LEU A 10 -12.18 7.56 -10.93
N LEU A 11 -13.40 7.11 -11.24
CA LEU A 11 -14.61 7.51 -10.54
C LEU A 11 -15.03 6.39 -9.58
N VAL A 12 -15.18 6.73 -8.30
CA VAL A 12 -15.70 5.82 -7.27
C VAL A 12 -17.01 6.38 -6.76
N GLU A 13 -18.06 5.56 -6.78
CA GLU A 13 -19.40 5.94 -6.33
C GLU A 13 -19.87 5.00 -5.21
N LEU A 14 -20.31 5.58 -4.11
CA LEU A 14 -20.96 4.89 -3.00
C LEU A 14 -22.43 5.30 -2.97
N PHE A 15 -23.31 4.33 -3.22
CA PHE A 15 -24.75 4.51 -3.05
C PHE A 15 -25.11 4.44 -1.57
N THR A 16 -25.96 5.37 -1.16
CA THR A 16 -26.47 5.46 0.21
C THR A 16 -27.99 5.54 0.17
N GLU A 17 -28.62 5.28 1.31
CA GLU A 17 -30.04 5.59 1.53
C GLU A 17 -30.21 7.11 1.66
N GLU A 18 -30.65 7.64 2.81
CA GLU A 18 -30.86 9.09 2.96
C GLU A 18 -29.83 9.72 3.90
N LEU A 19 -28.90 10.48 3.32
CA LEU A 19 -27.90 11.24 4.07
C LEU A 19 -28.45 12.60 4.53
N PRO A 20 -28.08 13.08 5.72
CA PRO A 20 -28.52 14.39 6.22
C PRO A 20 -28.01 15.53 5.31
N PRO A 21 -28.89 16.41 4.81
CA PRO A 21 -28.51 17.46 3.84
C PRO A 21 -27.48 18.45 4.43
N LYS A 22 -27.55 18.70 5.74
CA LYS A 22 -26.61 19.60 6.45
C LYS A 22 -25.18 19.04 6.55
N SER A 23 -25.03 17.72 6.55
CA SER A 23 -23.71 17.05 6.67
C SER A 23 -23.16 16.57 5.34
N LEU A 24 -23.94 16.69 4.26
CA LEU A 24 -23.65 16.09 2.95
C LEU A 24 -22.28 16.48 2.39
N LYS A 25 -21.96 17.78 2.39
CA LYS A 25 -20.66 18.28 1.93
C LYS A 25 -19.51 17.67 2.73
N ARG A 26 -19.63 17.67 4.06
CA ARG A 26 -18.60 17.12 4.96
C ARG A 26 -18.40 15.61 4.75
N LEU A 27 -19.49 14.86 4.54
CA LEU A 27 -19.43 13.42 4.26
C LEU A 27 -18.74 13.15 2.92
N GLY A 28 -19.11 13.88 1.86
CA GLY A 28 -18.49 13.76 0.54
C GLY A 28 -17.00 14.11 0.56
N ASP A 29 -16.63 15.21 1.22
CA ASP A 29 -15.22 15.61 1.35
C ASP A 29 -14.42 14.58 2.14
N SER A 30 -14.98 14.05 3.24
CA SER A 30 -14.32 13.01 4.05
C SER A 30 -14.12 11.71 3.27
N PHE A 31 -15.15 11.29 2.52
CA PHE A 31 -15.08 10.10 1.66
C PHE A 31 -13.99 10.26 0.60
N ALA A 32 -14.05 11.36 -0.17
CA ALA A 32 -13.08 11.65 -1.23
C ALA A 32 -11.65 11.73 -0.70
N GLN A 33 -11.45 12.41 0.43
CA GLN A 33 -10.14 12.57 1.06
C GLN A 33 -9.58 11.23 1.52
N SER A 34 -10.38 10.38 2.15
CA SER A 34 -9.94 9.07 2.64
C SER A 34 -9.51 8.15 1.49
N ILE A 35 -10.32 8.09 0.41
CA ILE A 35 -9.95 7.31 -0.79
C ILE A 35 -8.65 7.84 -1.39
N PHE A 36 -8.53 9.15 -1.61
CA PHE A 36 -7.35 9.75 -2.20
C PHE A 36 -6.09 9.51 -1.35
N GLN A 37 -6.20 9.59 -0.02
CA GLN A 37 -5.10 9.32 0.90
C GLN A 37 -4.64 7.86 0.88
N CYS A 38 -5.56 6.89 0.91
CA CYS A 38 -5.19 5.48 0.82
C CYS A 38 -4.47 5.18 -0.50
N LEU A 39 -5.01 5.63 -1.63
CA LEU A 39 -4.36 5.43 -2.93
C LEU A 39 -3.01 6.16 -3.04
N SER A 40 -2.84 7.29 -2.35
CA SER A 40 -1.56 8.00 -2.27
C SER A 40 -0.51 7.24 -1.47
N GLN A 41 -0.91 6.64 -0.35
CA GLN A 41 -0.04 5.82 0.50
C GLN A 41 0.44 4.56 -0.24
N ASP A 42 -0.42 4.01 -1.09
CA ASP A 42 -0.11 2.85 -1.93
C ASP A 42 0.62 3.25 -3.24
N HIS A 43 1.00 4.52 -3.40
CA HIS A 43 1.70 5.06 -4.58
C HIS A 43 0.96 4.86 -5.91
N LEU A 44 -0.37 4.74 -5.87
CA LEU A 44 -1.23 4.57 -7.04
C LEU A 44 -1.63 5.89 -7.69
N VAL A 45 -1.48 7.01 -6.97
CA VAL A 45 -1.68 8.35 -7.50
C VAL A 45 -0.36 9.12 -7.48
N ASN A 46 -0.12 9.91 -8.53
CA ASN A 46 1.05 10.77 -8.61
C ASN A 46 0.78 12.12 -7.93
N GLN A 47 1.84 12.91 -7.71
CA GLN A 47 1.75 14.22 -7.04
C GLN A 47 0.92 15.28 -7.80
N SER A 48 0.68 15.06 -9.10
CA SER A 48 -0.13 15.95 -9.94
C SER A 48 -1.60 15.54 -10.01
N ALA A 49 -1.96 14.39 -9.42
CA ALA A 49 -3.33 13.91 -9.39
C ALA A 49 -4.20 14.84 -8.53
N THR A 50 -5.40 15.11 -9.03
CA THR A 50 -6.41 15.93 -8.36
C THR A 50 -7.59 15.07 -7.97
N SER A 51 -8.19 15.34 -6.81
CA SER A 51 -9.45 14.72 -6.39
C SER A 51 -10.58 15.75 -6.41
N GLN A 52 -11.76 15.31 -6.88
CA GLN A 52 -12.99 16.10 -6.85
C GLN A 52 -14.07 15.30 -6.13
N SER A 53 -14.63 15.88 -5.07
CA SER A 53 -15.73 15.30 -4.30
C SER A 53 -17.08 15.63 -4.93
N PHE A 54 -18.00 14.67 -4.90
CA PHE A 54 -19.40 14.85 -5.25
C PHE A 54 -20.26 14.24 -4.15
N ALA A 55 -21.37 14.91 -3.83
CA ALA A 55 -22.30 14.41 -2.81
C ALA A 55 -23.74 14.80 -3.13
N SER A 56 -24.64 13.82 -3.00
CA SER A 56 -26.10 13.94 -3.07
C SER A 56 -26.71 13.10 -1.94
N PRO A 57 -27.98 13.32 -1.54
CA PRO A 57 -28.59 12.58 -0.43
C PRO A 57 -28.45 11.04 -0.51
N ARG A 58 -28.39 10.47 -1.72
CA ARG A 58 -28.29 9.03 -1.99
C ARG A 58 -26.96 8.57 -2.59
N ARG A 59 -25.96 9.46 -2.67
CA ARG A 59 -24.68 9.15 -3.34
C ARG A 59 -23.54 10.00 -2.81
N LEU A 60 -22.43 9.36 -2.47
CA LEU A 60 -21.11 9.99 -2.35
C LEU A 60 -20.24 9.52 -3.50
N ALA A 61 -19.43 10.41 -4.08
CA ALA A 61 -18.49 10.00 -5.11
C ALA A 61 -17.21 10.83 -5.08
N VAL A 62 -16.15 10.26 -5.65
CA VAL A 62 -14.88 10.93 -5.88
C VAL A 62 -14.37 10.62 -7.28
N LEU A 63 -13.96 11.66 -7.99
CA LEU A 63 -13.22 11.56 -9.24
C LEU A 63 -11.75 11.88 -8.98
N ILE A 64 -10.85 10.98 -9.36
CA ILE A 64 -9.40 11.15 -9.26
C ILE A 64 -8.83 11.15 -10.66
N SER A 65 -8.10 12.20 -11.04
CA SER A 65 -7.74 12.46 -12.44
C SER A 65 -6.69 11.52 -13.03
N ALA A 66 -5.80 10.97 -12.20
CA ALA A 66 -4.69 10.14 -12.67
C ALA A 66 -4.38 9.02 -11.66
N VAL A 67 -4.92 7.83 -11.91
CA VAL A 67 -4.71 6.63 -11.09
C VAL A 67 -4.04 5.54 -11.93
N LEU A 68 -3.04 4.91 -11.33
CA LEU A 68 -2.35 3.74 -11.89
C LEU A 68 -3.15 2.46 -11.60
N GLU A 69 -3.13 1.51 -12.55
CA GLU A 69 -3.62 0.15 -12.29
C GLU A 69 -2.70 -0.63 -11.34
N GLN A 70 -1.40 -0.31 -11.37
CA GLN A 70 -0.40 -0.86 -10.46
C GLN A 70 0.66 0.19 -10.15
N ALA A 71 1.00 0.34 -8.88
CA ALA A 71 2.08 1.20 -8.46
C ALA A 71 3.44 0.67 -8.98
N PRO A 72 4.45 1.53 -9.14
CA PRO A 72 5.78 1.09 -9.54
C PRO A 72 6.37 0.09 -8.54
N ASP A 73 7.01 -0.95 -9.06
CA ASP A 73 7.83 -1.84 -8.26
C ASP A 73 8.95 -1.03 -7.56
N TYR A 74 9.26 -1.38 -6.31
CA TYR A 74 10.19 -0.60 -5.48
C TYR A 74 11.27 -1.50 -4.85
N PRO A 75 12.50 -0.99 -4.68
CA PRO A 75 13.56 -1.74 -4.03
C PRO A 75 13.26 -1.90 -2.54
N VAL A 76 13.38 -3.14 -2.06
CA VAL A 76 13.24 -3.51 -0.66
C VAL A 76 14.54 -4.17 -0.20
N ARG A 77 15.01 -3.70 0.96
CA ARG A 77 16.19 -4.20 1.62
C ARG A 77 15.78 -4.98 2.87
N GLU A 78 15.70 -6.29 2.72
CA GLU A 78 15.26 -7.18 3.79
C GLU A 78 16.44 -7.63 4.64
N LYS A 79 16.41 -7.34 5.95
CA LYS A 79 17.44 -7.79 6.87
C LYS A 79 17.30 -9.30 7.12
N LEU A 80 18.35 -10.06 6.87
CA LEU A 80 18.36 -11.50 7.09
C LEU A 80 18.86 -11.82 8.50
N LEU A 81 20.17 -11.97 8.67
CA LEU A 81 20.81 -12.43 9.89
C LEU A 81 22.14 -11.69 10.09
N PRO A 82 22.60 -11.51 11.34
CA PRO A 82 23.98 -11.11 11.62
C PRO A 82 24.99 -12.04 10.95
N THR A 83 26.11 -11.51 10.49
CA THR A 83 27.16 -12.32 9.83
C THR A 83 27.74 -13.39 10.76
N SER A 84 27.69 -13.15 12.08
CA SER A 84 28.10 -14.10 13.12
C SER A 84 27.33 -15.42 13.16
N ILE A 85 26.11 -15.47 12.61
CA ILE A 85 25.27 -16.68 12.57
C ILE A 85 24.81 -17.04 11.15
N ALA A 86 25.18 -16.24 10.16
CA ALA A 86 24.78 -16.43 8.77
C ALA A 86 25.66 -17.46 8.04
N PHE A 87 26.88 -17.69 8.52
CA PHE A 87 27.83 -18.63 7.96
C PHE A 87 28.07 -19.82 8.89
N ASP A 88 28.37 -20.98 8.31
CA ASP A 88 28.87 -22.13 9.05
C ASP A 88 30.41 -22.12 9.17
N GLU A 89 30.98 -23.16 9.78
CA GLU A 89 32.43 -23.31 9.98
C GLU A 89 33.23 -23.38 8.67
N ASN A 90 32.58 -23.69 7.54
CA ASN A 90 33.18 -23.75 6.20
C ASN A 90 32.96 -22.46 5.39
N GLY A 91 32.34 -21.42 5.98
CA GLY A 91 31.99 -20.18 5.29
C GLY A 91 30.80 -20.31 4.34
N GLN A 92 30.03 -21.41 4.42
CA GLN A 92 28.83 -21.64 3.63
C GLN A 92 27.58 -21.13 4.36
N ALA A 93 26.46 -21.06 3.66
CA ALA A 93 25.21 -20.51 4.19
C ALA A 93 24.69 -21.41 5.32
N SER A 94 24.55 -20.86 6.52
CA SER A 94 24.09 -21.61 7.69
C SER A 94 22.64 -22.09 7.52
N ALA A 95 22.24 -23.15 8.23
CA ALA A 95 20.86 -23.63 8.20
C ALA A 95 19.82 -22.54 8.59
N PRO A 96 20.06 -21.66 9.57
CA PRO A 96 19.21 -20.49 9.81
C PRO A 96 19.08 -19.54 8.62
N LEU A 97 20.18 -19.26 7.91
CA LEU A 97 20.17 -18.38 6.74
C LEU A 97 19.31 -18.96 5.61
N GLN A 98 19.51 -20.25 5.31
CA GLN A 98 18.73 -20.97 4.30
C GLN A 98 17.23 -20.98 4.65
N LYS A 99 16.89 -21.23 5.91
CA LYS A 99 15.48 -21.18 6.37
C LYS A 99 14.87 -19.79 6.21
N LYS A 100 15.59 -18.72 6.55
CA LYS A 100 15.10 -17.34 6.38
C LYS A 100 14.90 -17.00 4.91
N LEU A 101 15.86 -17.35 4.04
CA LEU A 101 15.74 -17.16 2.59
C LEU A 101 14.55 -17.93 2.00
N ALA A 102 14.36 -19.20 2.40
CA ALA A 102 13.22 -20.00 1.97
C ALA A 102 11.88 -19.41 2.44
N SER A 103 11.79 -18.90 3.67
CA SER A 103 10.58 -18.25 4.19
C SER A 103 10.19 -16.99 3.42
N LEU A 104 11.18 -16.34 2.79
CA LEU A 104 10.98 -15.16 1.95
C LEU A 104 10.75 -15.53 0.46
N GLY A 105 10.81 -16.81 0.10
CA GLY A 105 10.67 -17.28 -1.29
C GLY A 105 11.96 -17.26 -2.12
N TYR A 106 13.12 -17.04 -1.49
CA TYR A 106 14.42 -16.87 -2.14
C TYR A 106 15.40 -18.01 -1.80
N ALA A 107 14.91 -19.25 -1.70
CA ALA A 107 15.70 -20.40 -1.26
C ALA A 107 16.96 -20.68 -2.11
N ASN A 108 16.95 -20.27 -3.37
CA ASN A 108 18.05 -20.47 -4.32
C ASN A 108 19.05 -19.31 -4.38
N THR A 109 18.91 -18.30 -3.51
CA THR A 109 19.82 -17.15 -3.46
C THR A 109 21.16 -17.55 -2.89
N THR A 110 22.24 -17.23 -3.60
CA THR A 110 23.61 -17.50 -3.16
C THR A 110 24.12 -16.40 -2.24
N ILE A 111 25.13 -16.71 -1.42
CA ILE A 111 25.76 -15.73 -0.51
C ILE A 111 26.27 -14.50 -1.26
N GLU A 112 26.79 -14.68 -2.46
CA GLU A 112 27.35 -13.62 -3.31
C GLU A 112 26.31 -12.58 -3.75
N GLN A 113 25.03 -12.96 -3.74
CA GLN A 113 23.91 -12.06 -4.06
C GLN A 113 23.43 -11.27 -2.83
N LEU A 114 23.95 -11.59 -1.64
CA LEU A 114 23.59 -10.92 -0.40
C LEU A 114 24.52 -9.75 -0.11
N GLU A 115 23.95 -8.66 0.36
CA GLU A 115 24.70 -7.48 0.77
C GLU A 115 25.12 -7.63 2.24
N LYS A 116 26.42 -7.46 2.53
CA LYS A 116 26.91 -7.28 3.90
C LYS A 116 26.89 -5.80 4.25
N SER A 117 26.35 -5.47 5.42
CA SER A 117 26.30 -4.08 5.87
C SER A 117 26.27 -3.97 7.39
N GLY A 118 26.86 -2.88 7.89
CA GLY A 118 27.13 -2.66 9.30
C GLY A 118 28.60 -2.87 9.64
N GLU A 119 28.94 -2.75 10.91
CA GLU A 119 30.31 -2.89 11.40
C GLU A 119 30.37 -3.72 12.70
N GLY A 120 31.45 -4.49 12.83
CA GLY A 120 31.73 -5.29 14.02
C GLY A 120 30.62 -6.28 14.34
N LYS A 121 30.11 -6.25 15.58
CA LYS A 121 29.06 -7.17 16.05
C LYS A 121 27.67 -6.90 15.46
N ASN A 122 27.48 -5.78 14.77
CA ASN A 122 26.21 -5.39 14.15
C ASN A 122 26.17 -5.65 12.64
N GLU A 123 27.25 -6.20 12.06
CA GLU A 123 27.27 -6.57 10.64
C GLU A 123 26.22 -7.65 10.36
N ALA A 124 25.40 -7.44 9.35
CA ALA A 124 24.33 -8.34 8.94
C ALA A 124 24.28 -8.52 7.43
N LEU A 125 23.70 -9.64 7.02
CA LEU A 125 23.31 -9.89 5.64
C LEU A 125 21.95 -9.28 5.35
N TYR A 126 21.85 -8.70 4.16
CA TYR A 126 20.65 -8.13 3.59
C TYR A 126 20.37 -8.75 2.24
N LEU A 127 19.09 -8.98 1.98
CA LEU A 127 18.57 -9.38 0.69
C LEU A 127 17.98 -8.14 0.01
N ASN A 128 18.55 -7.75 -1.13
CA ASN A 128 18.04 -6.67 -1.95
C ASN A 128 17.14 -7.26 -3.04
N VAL A 129 15.85 -6.97 -2.94
CA VAL A 129 14.83 -7.47 -3.86
C VAL A 129 13.98 -6.33 -4.36
N THR A 130 13.30 -6.54 -5.48
CA THR A 130 12.29 -5.61 -5.96
C THR A 130 10.92 -6.14 -5.55
N ALA A 131 10.25 -5.43 -4.64
CA ALA A 131 8.88 -5.75 -4.27
C ALA A 131 7.91 -5.23 -5.33
N LYS A 132 6.82 -5.98 -5.53
CA LYS A 132 5.73 -5.56 -6.41
C LYS A 132 5.01 -4.36 -5.81
N GLY A 133 4.77 -3.34 -6.62
CA GLY A 133 3.93 -2.21 -6.23
C GLY A 133 2.49 -2.67 -5.96
N ALA A 134 1.74 -1.88 -5.19
CA ALA A 134 0.34 -2.17 -4.88
C ALA A 134 -0.53 -2.23 -6.15
N ASP A 135 -1.52 -3.12 -6.19
CA ASP A 135 -2.51 -3.19 -7.25
C ASP A 135 -3.75 -2.35 -6.92
N LEU A 136 -4.32 -1.70 -7.94
CA LEU A 136 -5.45 -0.81 -7.75
C LEU A 136 -6.67 -1.51 -7.15
N GLN A 137 -6.95 -2.74 -7.55
CA GLN A 137 -8.15 -3.46 -7.12
C GLN A 137 -8.15 -3.67 -5.60
N SER A 138 -7.07 -4.24 -5.06
CA SER A 138 -6.94 -4.54 -3.63
C SER A 138 -6.81 -3.27 -2.79
N SER A 139 -6.07 -2.28 -3.29
CA SER A 139 -5.92 -0.97 -2.61
C SER A 139 -7.23 -0.20 -2.58
N LEU A 140 -7.99 -0.18 -3.68
CA LEU A 140 -9.28 0.50 -3.73
C LEU A 140 -10.30 -0.15 -2.80
N GLN A 141 -10.33 -1.48 -2.72
CA GLN A 141 -11.20 -2.19 -1.77
C GLN A 141 -10.91 -1.75 -0.33
N LYS A 142 -9.64 -1.76 0.08
CA LYS A 142 -9.22 -1.29 1.42
C LYS A 142 -9.57 0.18 1.64
N ALA A 143 -9.35 1.02 0.63
CA ALA A 143 -9.65 2.44 0.69
C ALA A 143 -11.15 2.69 0.93
N ILE A 144 -12.03 1.95 0.25
CA ILE A 144 -13.49 2.06 0.43
C ILE A 144 -13.88 1.65 1.86
N GLU A 145 -13.35 0.54 2.36
CA GLU A 145 -13.62 0.06 3.71
C GLU A 145 -13.18 1.08 4.78
N GLU A 146 -11.99 1.68 4.61
CA GLU A 146 -11.48 2.70 5.52
C GLU A 146 -12.31 3.98 5.42
N ALA A 147 -12.63 4.43 4.21
CA ALA A 147 -13.43 5.63 3.98
C ALA A 147 -14.80 5.53 4.66
N ILE A 148 -15.47 4.36 4.58
CA ILE A 148 -16.75 4.11 5.24
C ILE A 148 -16.60 4.18 6.77
N LYS A 149 -15.55 3.57 7.34
CA LYS A 149 -15.30 3.61 8.80
C LYS A 149 -15.04 5.02 9.31
N GLN A 150 -14.36 5.85 8.50
CA GLN A 150 -13.99 7.22 8.85
C GLN A 150 -15.08 8.25 8.55
N LEU A 151 -16.22 7.87 7.97
CA LEU A 151 -17.29 8.81 7.68
C LEU A 151 -17.74 9.51 8.97
N PRO A 152 -17.76 10.86 9.02
CA PRO A 152 -18.16 11.64 10.19
C PRO A 152 -19.69 11.66 10.33
N ILE A 153 -20.28 10.49 10.52
CA ILE A 153 -21.72 10.30 10.75
C ILE A 153 -21.98 10.66 12.21
N ALA A 154 -22.81 11.68 12.44
CA ALA A 154 -23.29 11.98 13.79
C ALA A 154 -24.03 10.75 14.32
N LYS A 155 -23.71 10.31 15.55
CA LYS A 155 -24.40 9.19 16.21
C LYS A 155 -25.92 9.35 16.05
N MET A 156 -26.59 8.33 15.53
CA MET A 156 -28.05 8.30 15.56
C MET A 156 -28.49 8.34 17.02
N MET A 157 -29.23 9.39 17.39
CA MET A 157 -29.93 9.42 18.68
C MET A 157 -30.87 8.22 18.71
N HIS A 158 -30.69 7.33 19.68
CA HIS A 158 -31.69 6.32 19.99
C HIS A 158 -32.86 7.08 20.62
N TYR A 159 -34.02 7.09 19.96
CA TYR A 159 -35.26 7.54 20.59
C TYR A 159 -35.64 6.50 21.66
N GLN A 160 -35.72 6.94 22.90
CA GLN A 160 -36.42 6.24 23.98
C GLN A 160 -37.89 6.64 23.99
#